data_AF-A0A2V9KBE9-F1
#
_entry.id   AF-A0A2V9KBE9-F1
#
_cell.length_a   1.000
_cell.length_b   1.000
_cell.length_c   1.000
_cell.angle_alpha   90.00
_cell.angle_beta   90.00
_cell.angle_gamma   90.00
#
_symmetry.space_group_name_H-M   'P 1'
#
loop_
_entity.id
_entity.type
_entity.pdbx_description
1 polymer ?
#
loop_
_entity_poly.entity_id
_entity_poly.type
_entity_poly.pdbx_seq_one_letter_code
_entity_poly.pdbx_strand_id
1 'polypeptide(L)'
;MPKLCGAGVFAFAGYPAKTVKGMEGFFGLIAEYDSNAGFKVTGLYESSHGDPEADPFNPKTHEIGGVGGGTTATGRPLLFLPFNPFGGYVLFNSGLGIYGGTPYFGGGPYVNVGTANSCP
;
A
#
# COMPACT_ATOMS: atom_id res chain seq x y z
N MET A 1 9.61 -18.63 -16.37
CA MET A 1 10.63 -17.76 -15.75
C MET A 1 9.97 -16.44 -15.37
N PRO A 2 10.20 -15.92 -14.15
CA PRO A 2 9.78 -14.57 -13.77
C PRO A 2 10.42 -13.52 -14.69
N LYS A 3 9.68 -12.47 -15.02
CA LYS A 3 10.16 -11.31 -15.77
C LYS A 3 9.65 -10.03 -15.12
N LEU A 4 10.44 -8.97 -15.25
CA LEU A 4 9.98 -7.61 -14.97
C LEU A 4 9.00 -7.23 -16.08
N CYS A 5 7.75 -6.97 -15.69
CA CYS A 5 6.70 -6.61 -16.63
C CYS A 5 6.63 -5.10 -16.83
N GLY A 6 6.96 -4.31 -15.82
CA GLY A 6 6.92 -2.85 -15.88
C GLY A 6 7.40 -2.26 -14.57
N ALA A 7 7.40 -0.93 -14.49
CA ALA A 7 7.75 -0.21 -13.27
C ALA A 7 6.88 1.03 -13.14
N GLY A 8 6.76 1.54 -11.92
CA GLY A 8 5.96 2.70 -11.65
C GLY A 8 6.41 3.47 -10.44
N VAL A 9 5.73 4.58 -10.22
CA VAL A 9 5.84 5.39 -9.00
C VAL A 9 4.46 5.57 -8.42
N PHE A 10 4.38 5.66 -7.11
CA PHE A 10 3.15 5.98 -6.42
C PHE A 10 3.38 7.04 -5.35
N ALA A 11 2.29 7.72 -5.02
CA ALA A 11 2.18 8.57 -3.85
C ALA A 11 0.86 8.25 -3.15
N PHE A 12 0.86 8.24 -1.83
CA PHE A 12 -0.34 8.04 -1.03
C PHE A 12 -0.48 9.14 0.02
N ALA A 13 -1.74 9.43 0.34
CA ALA A 13 -2.11 10.32 1.41
C ALA A 13 -3.38 9.79 2.07
N GLY A 14 -3.44 9.80 3.38
CA GLY A 14 -4.65 9.42 4.11
C GLY A 14 -4.64 9.94 5.54
N TYR A 15 -5.63 9.49 6.29
CA TYR A 15 -5.81 9.86 7.68
C TYR A 15 -6.27 8.63 8.47
N PRO A 16 -5.92 8.56 9.76
CA PRO A 16 -6.44 7.54 10.64
C PRO A 16 -7.95 7.77 10.82
N ALA A 17 -8.74 6.74 10.56
CA ALA A 17 -10.15 6.71 10.90
C ALA A 17 -10.28 6.57 12.42
N LYS A 18 -11.03 7.46 13.06
CA LYS A 18 -11.30 7.37 14.50
C LYS A 18 -12.01 6.05 14.81
N THR A 19 -11.51 5.37 15.82
CA THR A 19 -11.99 4.09 16.35
C THR A 19 -13.50 4.14 16.61
N VAL A 20 -14.28 3.39 15.84
CA VAL A 20 -15.70 3.12 16.17
C VAL A 20 -15.79 1.66 16.59
N LYS A 21 -15.96 1.41 17.89
CA LYS A 21 -16.15 0.07 18.48
C LYS A 21 -15.03 -0.94 18.19
N GLY A 22 -13.76 -0.57 18.41
CA GLY A 22 -12.64 -1.53 18.30
C GLY A 22 -12.27 -1.92 16.86
N MET A 23 -12.63 -1.09 15.89
CA MET A 23 -12.06 -1.11 14.55
C MET A 23 -11.23 0.16 14.39
N GLU A 24 -9.92 0.00 14.29
CA GLU A 24 -9.01 1.04 13.82
C GLU A 24 -8.83 0.86 12.32
N GLY A 25 -8.73 1.98 11.60
CA GLY A 25 -8.62 1.92 10.16
C GLY A 25 -7.91 3.13 9.59
N PHE A 26 -7.41 2.98 8.39
CA PHE A 26 -6.84 4.05 7.59
C PHE A 26 -7.79 4.32 6.42
N PHE A 27 -8.03 5.58 6.07
CA PHE A 27 -8.67 5.93 4.82
C PHE A 27 -7.79 6.92 4.06
N GLY A 28 -7.60 6.68 2.77
CA GLY A 28 -6.74 7.52 1.96
C GLY A 28 -6.94 7.33 0.46
N LEU A 29 -6.02 7.92 -0.29
CA LEU A 29 -5.88 7.78 -1.72
C LEU A 29 -4.44 7.36 -2.04
N ILE A 30 -4.29 6.56 -3.08
CA ILE A 30 -3.01 6.28 -3.74
C ILE A 30 -3.13 6.70 -5.19
N ALA A 31 -2.19 7.52 -5.66
CA ALA A 31 -1.99 7.85 -7.05
C ALA A 31 -0.79 7.05 -7.56
N GLU A 32 -0.97 6.35 -8.66
CA GLU A 32 0.01 5.44 -9.24
C GLU A 32 0.22 5.82 -10.71
N TYR A 33 1.47 5.89 -11.15
CA TYR A 33 1.83 5.88 -12.55
C TYR A 33 2.60 4.60 -12.85
N ASP A 34 2.05 3.77 -13.72
CA ASP A 34 2.63 2.51 -14.17
C ASP A 34 3.07 2.63 -15.64
N SER A 35 4.26 2.16 -15.98
CA SER A 35 4.77 2.20 -17.35
C SER A 35 3.90 1.45 -18.36
N ASN A 36 3.09 0.48 -17.90
CA ASN A 36 2.26 -0.34 -18.77
C ASN A 36 0.77 0.01 -18.64
N ALA A 37 0.31 0.37 -17.43
CA ALA A 37 -1.10 0.67 -17.18
C ALA A 37 -1.45 2.17 -17.19
N GLY A 38 -0.44 3.06 -17.24
CA GLY A 38 -0.64 4.50 -17.19
C GLY A 38 -0.96 5.01 -15.78
N PHE A 39 -1.63 6.16 -15.71
CA PHE A 39 -1.98 6.82 -14.45
C PHE A 39 -3.29 6.31 -13.86
N LYS A 40 -3.31 6.07 -12.55
CA LYS A 40 -4.49 5.64 -11.80
C LYS A 40 -4.54 6.31 -10.42
N VAL A 41 -5.74 6.61 -9.94
CA VAL A 41 -5.98 6.97 -8.53
C VAL A 41 -6.94 5.96 -7.92
N THR A 42 -6.55 5.40 -6.79
CA THR A 42 -7.30 4.36 -6.07
C THR A 42 -7.58 4.80 -4.63
N GLY A 43 -8.75 4.44 -4.09
CA GLY A 43 -9.03 4.60 -2.66
C GLY A 43 -8.27 3.56 -1.84
N LEU A 44 -7.63 4.00 -0.76
CA LEU A 44 -7.03 3.13 0.24
C LEU A 44 -7.98 3.03 1.43
N TYR A 45 -8.17 1.82 1.92
CA TYR A 45 -8.77 1.60 3.22
C TYR A 45 -8.05 0.47 3.93
N GLU A 46 -7.84 0.63 5.22
CA GLU A 46 -7.38 -0.43 6.10
C GLU A 46 -8.45 -0.73 7.13
N SER A 47 -8.63 -2.02 7.39
CA SER A 47 -9.37 -2.51 8.55
C SER A 47 -8.40 -3.31 9.40
N SER A 48 -7.81 -2.66 10.40
CA SER A 48 -7.01 -3.34 11.41
C SER A 48 -7.93 -3.84 12.53
N HIS A 49 -7.58 -4.96 13.14
CA HIS A 49 -8.21 -5.37 14.40
C HIS A 49 -7.87 -4.28 15.43
N GLY A 50 -8.82 -3.82 16.25
CA GLY A 50 -8.65 -2.67 17.15
C GLY A 50 -7.69 -2.86 18.33
N ASP A 51 -6.60 -3.58 18.11
CA ASP A 51 -5.39 -3.50 18.89
C ASP A 51 -4.52 -2.36 18.32
N PRO A 52 -4.47 -1.19 18.99
CA PRO A 52 -3.62 -0.09 18.56
C PRO A 52 -2.14 -0.45 18.55
N GLU A 53 -1.70 -1.52 19.22
CA GLU A 53 -0.31 -1.99 19.13
C GLU A 53 -0.02 -2.73 17.81
N ALA A 54 -1.05 -3.30 17.17
CA ALA A 54 -0.93 -4.00 15.87
C ALA A 54 -1.26 -3.15 14.64
N ASP A 55 -1.39 -1.82 14.83
CA ASP A 55 -1.56 -0.88 13.72
C ASP A 55 -0.22 -0.71 12.98
N PRO A 56 -0.11 -1.05 11.68
CA PRO A 56 1.11 -0.82 10.89
C PRO A 56 1.51 0.65 10.76
N PHE A 57 0.57 1.54 11.05
CA PHE A 57 0.76 2.97 11.08
C PHE A 57 0.98 3.51 12.51
N ASN A 58 1.03 2.64 13.53
CA ASN A 58 1.46 3.03 14.86
C ASN A 58 2.99 3.27 14.87
N PRO A 59 3.42 4.53 15.09
CA PRO A 59 4.85 4.88 15.07
C PRO A 59 5.64 4.27 16.23
N LYS A 60 4.99 3.60 17.20
CA LYS A 60 5.63 2.97 18.36
C LYS A 60 5.94 1.49 18.17
N THR A 61 5.21 0.77 17.32
CA THR A 61 5.25 -0.70 17.31
C THR A 61 5.85 -1.32 16.04
N HIS A 62 6.10 -0.54 14.96
CA HIS A 62 6.75 -1.04 13.73
C HIS A 62 6.16 -2.37 13.23
N GLU A 63 4.84 -2.55 13.38
CA GLU A 63 4.22 -3.81 13.01
C GLU A 63 3.90 -3.88 11.52
N ILE A 64 3.80 -5.12 11.04
CA ILE A 64 3.44 -5.45 9.66
C ILE A 64 1.93 -5.33 9.54
N GLY A 65 1.42 -4.60 8.53
CA GLY A 65 -0.01 -4.49 8.36
C GLY A 65 -0.44 -4.13 6.93
N GLY A 66 -1.60 -4.66 6.58
CA GLY A 66 -2.10 -4.72 5.21
C GLY A 66 -3.14 -3.65 4.94
N VAL A 67 -2.93 -2.85 3.90
CA VAL A 67 -3.85 -1.81 3.44
C VAL A 67 -4.53 -2.28 2.15
N GLY A 68 -5.86 -2.31 2.09
CA GLY A 68 -6.57 -2.61 0.85
C GLY A 68 -6.66 -1.39 -0.07
N GLY A 69 -6.43 -1.54 -1.38
CA GLY A 69 -6.69 -0.52 -2.40
C GLY A 69 -7.84 -0.90 -3.32
N GLY A 70 -8.93 -0.14 -3.37
CA GLY A 70 -10.09 -0.40 -4.24
C GLY A 70 -10.84 0.85 -4.69
N THR A 71 -11.20 0.93 -5.97
CA THR A 71 -12.14 1.94 -6.53
C THR A 71 -13.54 1.38 -6.76
N THR A 72 -13.71 0.06 -6.62
CA THR A 72 -14.95 -0.70 -6.78
C THR A 72 -14.86 -1.93 -5.87
N ALA A 73 -15.96 -2.63 -5.62
CA ALA A 73 -16.12 -3.71 -4.62
C ALA A 73 -15.15 -4.92 -4.68
N THR A 74 -14.10 -4.86 -5.51
CA THR A 74 -12.96 -5.77 -5.58
C THR A 74 -11.70 -5.05 -5.10
N GLY A 75 -11.60 -4.84 -3.78
CA GLY A 75 -10.36 -4.34 -3.16
C GLY A 75 -9.18 -5.25 -3.54
N ARG A 76 -8.09 -4.67 -4.04
CA ARG A 76 -6.82 -5.37 -4.22
C ARG A 76 -6.00 -5.22 -2.95
N PRO A 77 -5.45 -6.32 -2.40
CA PRO A 77 -4.59 -6.20 -1.23
C PRO A 77 -3.32 -5.44 -1.60
N LEU A 78 -2.93 -4.53 -0.73
CA LEU A 78 -1.64 -3.87 -0.71
C LEU A 78 -1.07 -4.05 0.72
N LEU A 79 0.24 -4.21 0.84
CA LEU A 79 0.86 -4.52 2.14
C LEU A 79 2.03 -3.59 2.36
N PHE A 80 2.01 -2.84 3.47
CA PHE A 80 3.12 -2.01 3.90
C PHE A 80 3.92 -2.77 4.95
N LEU A 81 5.23 -2.88 4.73
CA LEU A 81 6.19 -3.50 5.63
C LEU A 81 7.19 -2.42 6.08
N PRO A 82 6.88 -1.64 7.12
CA PRO A 82 7.82 -0.65 7.65
C PRO A 82 9.07 -1.34 8.20
N PHE A 83 10.26 -0.86 7.82
CA PHE A 83 11.51 -1.24 8.50
C PHE A 83 12.08 -0.10 9.35
N ASN A 84 11.57 1.12 9.19
CA ASN A 84 11.82 2.27 10.06
C ASN A 84 10.61 3.25 10.03
N PRO A 85 10.60 4.31 10.86
CA PRO A 85 9.47 5.26 10.93
C PRO A 85 9.18 6.07 9.66
N PHE A 86 10.10 6.07 8.70
CA PHE A 86 10.06 6.92 7.51
C PHE A 86 10.08 6.13 6.19
N GLY A 87 10.01 4.81 6.24
CA GLY A 87 10.11 3.99 5.04
C GLY A 87 10.04 2.49 5.27
N GLY A 88 9.77 1.80 4.17
CA GLY A 88 9.47 0.38 4.18
C GLY A 88 9.42 -0.22 2.79
N TYR A 89 9.01 -1.48 2.74
CA TYR A 89 8.61 -2.14 1.50
C TYR A 89 7.10 -2.02 1.31
N VAL A 90 6.68 -1.95 0.05
CA VAL A 90 5.26 -2.05 -0.32
C VAL A 90 5.08 -3.22 -1.27
N LEU A 91 4.08 -4.06 -1.02
CA LEU A 91 3.73 -5.15 -1.92
C LEU A 91 2.39 -4.85 -2.57
N PHE A 92 2.40 -4.87 -3.90
CA PHE A 92 1.23 -4.86 -4.76
C PHE A 92 0.90 -6.30 -5.15
N ASN A 93 -0.33 -6.57 -5.56
CA ASN A 93 -0.75 -7.90 -6.02
C ASN A 93 0.17 -8.51 -7.11
N SER A 94 0.82 -7.67 -7.91
CA SER A 94 1.74 -8.09 -8.98
C SER A 94 3.07 -7.34 -8.96
N GLY A 95 3.46 -6.76 -7.82
CA GLY A 95 4.66 -5.92 -7.76
C GLY A 95 5.23 -5.71 -6.36
N LEU A 96 6.47 -5.26 -6.32
CA LEU A 96 7.20 -4.92 -5.10
C LEU A 96 7.82 -3.54 -5.26
N GLY A 97 7.74 -2.73 -4.22
CA GLY A 97 8.34 -1.41 -4.19
C GLY A 97 8.96 -1.08 -2.85
N ILE A 98 9.58 0.08 -2.82
CA ILE A 98 10.00 0.75 -1.59
C ILE A 98 9.20 2.02 -1.44
N TYR A 99 8.93 2.42 -0.22
CA TYR A 99 8.29 3.69 0.07
C TYR A 99 9.09 4.48 1.09
N GLY A 100 9.04 5.80 0.94
CA GLY A 100 9.48 6.75 1.94
C GLY A 100 8.32 7.68 2.29
N GLY A 101 8.25 8.09 3.55
CA GLY A 101 7.20 8.96 4.05
C GLY A 101 6.79 8.63 5.46
N THR A 102 5.75 9.30 5.93
CA THR A 102 5.10 9.01 7.20
C THR A 102 4.02 7.96 7.00
N PRO A 103 3.47 7.41 8.10
CA PRO A 103 2.29 6.54 8.06
C PRO A 103 1.10 7.09 7.25
N TYR A 104 0.98 8.41 7.12
CA TYR A 104 -0.19 9.05 6.51
C TYR A 104 0.10 9.67 5.14
N PHE A 105 1.37 9.85 4.80
CA PHE A 105 1.77 10.46 3.54
C PHE A 105 3.12 9.91 3.11
N GLY A 106 3.19 9.42 1.88
CA GLY A 106 4.44 8.91 1.34
C GLY A 106 4.34 8.55 -0.12
N GLY A 107 5.36 7.86 -0.60
CA GLY A 107 5.40 7.39 -1.96
C GLY A 107 6.72 6.69 -2.26
N GLY A 108 6.81 6.16 -3.47
CA GLY A 108 8.05 5.55 -3.92
C GLY A 108 7.92 4.81 -5.24
N PRO A 109 9.03 4.24 -5.72
CA PRO A 109 9.05 3.41 -6.91
C PRO A 109 8.65 1.95 -6.60
N TYR A 110 8.09 1.28 -7.61
CA TYR A 110 7.83 -0.15 -7.59
C TYR A 110 8.12 -0.79 -8.96
N VAL A 111 8.26 -2.11 -8.95
CA VAL A 111 8.37 -2.93 -10.15
C VAL A 111 7.29 -3.99 -10.15
N ASN A 112 6.73 -4.27 -11.33
CA ASN A 112 5.81 -5.38 -11.54
C ASN A 112 6.58 -6.64 -11.92
N VAL A 113 6.29 -7.73 -11.23
CA VAL A 113 6.88 -9.04 -11.49
C VAL A 113 5.78 -9.99 -11.93
N GLY A 114 5.97 -10.62 -13.08
CA GLY A 114 5.02 -11.60 -13.60
C GLY A 114 5.72 -12.73 -14.33
N THR A 115 4.92 -13.60 -14.95
CA THR A 115 5.39 -14.61 -15.89
C THR A 115 5.30 -14.06 -17.32
N ALA A 116 6.00 -14.67 -18.27
CA ALA A 116 6.00 -14.23 -19.67
C ALA A 116 4.59 -14.14 -20.30
N ASN A 117 3.61 -14.89 -19.79
CA ASN A 117 2.23 -14.89 -20.28
C ASN A 117 1.32 -13.90 -19.52
N SER A 118 1.83 -13.27 -18.46
CA SER A 118 1.08 -12.37 -17.58
C SER A 118 1.65 -10.94 -17.54
N CYS A 119 2.73 -10.67 -18.29
CA CYS A 119 3.13 -9.31 -18.59
C CYS A 119 2.22 -8.78 -19.70
N PRO A 120 1.45 -7.69 -19.46
CA PRO A 120 0.64 -7.06 -20.50
C PRO A 120 1.51 -6.45 -21.61
#